data_AF-A0A925S9X8-F1
#
_entry.id   AF-A0A925S9X8-F1
#
_cell.length_a   1.000
_cell.length_b   1.000
_cell.length_c   1.000
_cell.angle_alpha   90.00
_cell.angle_beta   90.00
_cell.angle_gamma   90.00
#
_symmetry.space_group_name_H-M   'P 1'
#
loop_
_entity.id
_entity.type
_entity.pdbx_description
1 polymer ?
#
loop_
_entity_poly.entity_id
_entity_poly.type
_entity_poly.pdbx_seq_one_letter_code
_entity_poly.pdbx_strand_id
1 'polypeptide(L)'
;MNPNLETRSQTRTTAAFTLIELLVVIAVIGVLAGLIFPITKGLKTTRIKRVASAELSQMETAIQNYKSKLGYFPPDNPAGTLTTTVPNQIFFELGGATVDNATSTFISLNGKDRITLANLGTATGSAVTGIANSSTSAGGTDDKAGPLDFLKDSQLKPGQVADWTVNGVNLRSLVCSAGWTGSIASSPSGSTLTPWQYRSTSPVNNRGTFDLWVDIYLDGKTNRFSNWSKTPQIVP
;
A
#
# COMPACT_ATOMS: atom_id res chain seq x y z
N MET A 1 -25.81 -36.48 81.58
CA MET A 1 -24.89 -36.71 80.44
C MET A 1 -25.26 -35.71 79.37
N ASN A 2 -24.42 -34.70 79.11
CA ASN A 2 -24.25 -33.97 77.85
C ASN A 2 -23.20 -32.86 78.07
N PRO A 3 -21.97 -33.00 77.54
CA PRO A 3 -20.90 -32.02 77.72
C PRO A 3 -21.11 -30.80 76.82
N ASN A 4 -20.73 -29.63 77.34
CA ASN A 4 -20.83 -28.34 76.67
C ASN A 4 -19.96 -28.29 75.40
N LEU A 5 -20.51 -27.75 74.31
CA LEU A 5 -19.80 -27.46 73.07
C LEU A 5 -18.99 -26.16 73.26
N GLU A 6 -17.67 -26.27 73.39
CA GLU A 6 -16.78 -25.10 73.37
C GLU A 6 -16.59 -24.63 71.92
N THR A 7 -17.24 -23.53 71.57
CA THR A 7 -17.04 -22.84 70.28
C THR A 7 -15.65 -22.23 70.25
N ARG A 8 -14.69 -22.94 69.64
CA ARG A 8 -13.31 -22.48 69.47
C ARG A 8 -13.29 -21.29 68.49
N SER A 9 -13.22 -20.08 69.02
CA SER A 9 -13.04 -18.85 68.23
C SER A 9 -11.67 -18.89 67.54
N GLN A 10 -11.66 -19.12 66.22
CA GLN A 10 -10.45 -19.01 65.40
C GLN A 10 -10.12 -17.53 65.21
N THR A 11 -9.16 -17.04 65.99
CA THR A 11 -8.58 -15.69 65.80
C THR A 11 -7.97 -15.61 64.40
N ARG A 12 -8.62 -14.90 63.49
CA ARG A 12 -8.03 -14.57 62.18
C ARG A 12 -6.87 -13.61 62.42
N THR A 13 -5.65 -14.09 62.30
CA THR A 13 -4.46 -13.24 62.23
C THR A 13 -4.52 -12.42 60.95
N THR A 14 -4.93 -11.16 61.06
CA THR A 14 -4.74 -10.17 60.00
C THR A 14 -3.23 -9.93 59.88
N ALA A 15 -2.63 -10.41 58.79
CA ALA A 15 -1.24 -10.10 58.46
C ALA A 15 -1.12 -8.59 58.18
N ALA A 16 -0.46 -7.87 59.09
CA ALA A 16 -0.13 -6.47 58.87
C ALA A 16 1.10 -6.41 57.94
N PHE A 17 0.95 -5.72 56.81
CA PHE A 17 2.04 -5.52 55.86
C PHE A 17 3.11 -4.60 56.47
N THR A 18 4.37 -4.99 56.35
CA THR A 18 5.47 -4.13 56.78
C THR A 18 5.74 -3.06 55.71
N LEU A 19 6.20 -1.88 56.15
CA LEU A 19 6.58 -0.79 55.26
C LEU A 19 7.66 -1.22 54.25
N ILE A 20 8.59 -2.07 54.70
CA ILE A 20 9.67 -2.60 53.87
C ILE A 20 9.17 -3.55 52.77
N GLU A 21 8.18 -4.39 53.06
CA GLU A 21 7.57 -5.27 52.04
C GLU A 21 6.89 -4.44 50.95
N LEU A 22 6.16 -3.39 51.33
CA LEU A 22 5.54 -2.49 50.37
C LEU A 22 6.58 -1.71 49.56
N LEU A 23 7.69 -1.29 50.20
CA LEU A 23 8.79 -0.58 49.56
C LEU A 23 9.53 -1.42 48.52
N VAL A 24 9.78 -2.71 48.80
CA VAL A 24 10.38 -3.63 47.83
C VAL A 24 9.47 -3.85 46.64
N VAL A 25 8.15 -3.98 46.85
CA VAL A 25 7.19 -4.20 45.76
C VAL A 25 7.16 -3.02 44.80
N ILE A 26 7.07 -1.78 45.31
CA ILE A 26 7.09 -0.60 44.45
C ILE A 26 8.45 -0.41 43.77
N ALA A 27 9.56 -0.79 44.43
CA ALA A 27 10.89 -0.76 43.83
C ALA A 27 11.00 -1.75 42.66
N VAL A 28 10.50 -2.98 42.83
CA VAL A 28 10.47 -3.99 41.76
C VAL A 28 9.56 -3.53 40.61
N ILE A 29 8.36 -3.00 40.90
CA ILE A 29 7.46 -2.45 39.87
C ILE A 29 8.13 -1.29 39.12
N GLY A 30 8.84 -0.39 39.83
CA GLY A 30 9.57 0.72 39.22
C GLY A 30 10.69 0.25 38.28
N VAL A 31 11.45 -0.77 38.67
CA VAL A 31 12.48 -1.38 37.81
C VAL A 31 11.85 -2.05 36.59
N LEU A 32 10.81 -2.85 36.78
CA LEU A 32 10.12 -3.54 35.68
C LEU A 32 9.48 -2.54 34.70
N ALA A 33 8.81 -1.51 35.21
CA ALA A 33 8.21 -0.46 34.38
C ALA A 33 9.27 0.35 33.61
N GLY A 34 10.41 0.64 34.25
CA GLY A 34 11.54 1.33 33.61
C GLY A 34 12.16 0.54 32.46
N LEU A 35 12.18 -0.80 32.54
CA LEU A 35 12.67 -1.68 31.47
C LEU A 35 11.68 -1.82 30.30
N ILE A 36 10.38 -1.72 30.55
CA ILE A 36 9.32 -1.90 29.53
C ILE A 36 9.14 -0.64 28.66
N PHE A 37 9.49 0.55 29.17
CA PHE A 37 9.11 1.82 28.55
C PHE A 37 9.80 2.16 27.20
N PRO A 38 11.09 1.85 26.92
CA PRO A 38 11.75 2.42 25.74
C PRO A 38 12.16 1.38 24.67
N ILE A 39 11.21 0.85 23.88
CA ILE A 39 11.55 0.05 22.66
C ILE A 39 10.69 0.39 21.42
N THR A 40 9.64 1.20 21.53
CA THR A 40 8.60 1.26 20.48
C THR A 40 8.92 2.14 19.25
N LYS A 41 10.00 2.92 19.25
CA LYS A 41 10.27 3.88 18.15
C LYS A 41 10.80 3.23 16.86
N GLY A 42 11.69 2.24 16.94
CA GLY A 42 12.28 1.59 15.75
C GLY A 42 11.37 0.57 15.04
N LEU A 43 10.30 0.12 15.70
CA LEU A 43 9.39 -0.90 15.16
C LEU A 43 8.54 -0.37 13.99
N LYS A 44 8.16 0.91 14.02
CA LYS A 44 7.33 1.53 12.97
C LYS A 44 8.08 1.62 11.65
N THR A 45 9.28 2.19 11.63
CA THR A 45 10.11 2.30 10.43
C THR A 45 10.47 0.92 9.85
N THR A 46 10.76 -0.06 10.71
CA THR A 46 11.04 -1.43 10.28
C THR A 46 9.81 -2.09 9.63
N ARG A 47 8.61 -1.89 10.20
CA ARG A 47 7.36 -2.40 9.62
C ARG A 47 7.11 -1.80 8.24
N ILE A 48 7.25 -0.49 8.11
CA ILE A 48 7.06 0.21 6.82
C ILE A 48 8.02 -0.33 5.77
N LYS A 49 9.33 -0.44 6.10
CA LYS A 49 10.32 -1.01 5.18
C LYS A 49 9.96 -2.41 4.70
N ARG A 50 9.50 -3.27 5.61
CA ARG A 50 9.07 -4.65 5.28
C ARG A 50 7.84 -4.66 4.39
N VAL A 51 6.83 -3.85 4.70
CA VAL A 51 5.60 -3.75 3.89
C VAL A 51 5.92 -3.26 2.49
N ALA A 52 6.63 -2.13 2.36
CA ALA A 52 6.99 -1.55 1.08
C ALA A 52 7.79 -2.53 0.20
N SER A 53 8.74 -3.27 0.79
CA SER A 53 9.53 -4.25 0.05
C SER A 53 8.71 -5.47 -0.40
N ALA A 54 7.78 -5.93 0.43
CA ALA A 54 6.89 -7.04 0.08
C ALA A 54 5.91 -6.66 -1.03
N GLU A 55 5.33 -5.46 -0.96
CA GLU A 55 4.42 -4.96 -1.99
C GLU A 55 5.15 -4.62 -3.30
N LEU A 56 6.38 -4.12 -3.23
CA LEU A 56 7.24 -3.96 -4.41
C LEU A 56 7.42 -5.30 -5.15
N SER A 57 7.68 -6.37 -4.39
CA SER A 57 7.85 -7.73 -4.96
C SER A 57 6.53 -8.25 -5.58
N GLN A 58 5.39 -7.95 -4.95
CA GLN A 58 4.06 -8.29 -5.47
C GLN A 58 3.80 -7.57 -6.79
N MET A 59 4.08 -6.26 -6.85
CA MET A 59 3.94 -5.43 -8.04
C MET A 59 4.86 -5.88 -9.17
N GLU A 60 6.13 -6.16 -8.87
CA GLU A 60 7.09 -6.70 -9.85
C GLU A 60 6.59 -8.02 -10.44
N THR A 61 6.09 -8.93 -9.60
CA THR A 61 5.54 -10.21 -10.05
C THR A 61 4.33 -10.01 -10.97
N ALA A 62 3.43 -9.10 -10.64
CA ALA A 62 2.26 -8.78 -11.49
C ALA A 62 2.69 -8.26 -12.87
N ILE A 63 3.67 -7.34 -12.91
CA ILE A 63 4.20 -6.76 -14.16
C ILE A 63 4.92 -7.82 -15.00
N GLN A 64 5.70 -8.70 -14.38
CA GLN A 64 6.37 -9.79 -15.08
C GLN A 64 5.37 -10.80 -15.64
N ASN A 65 4.31 -11.11 -14.89
CA ASN A 65 3.22 -11.96 -15.37
C ASN A 65 2.46 -11.32 -16.53
N TYR A 66 2.22 -10.00 -16.48
CA TYR A 66 1.66 -9.25 -17.60
C TYR A 66 2.51 -9.46 -18.86
N LYS A 67 3.82 -9.23 -18.78
CA LYS A 67 4.72 -9.45 -19.91
C LYS A 67 4.73 -10.90 -20.37
N SER A 68 4.73 -11.86 -19.45
CA SER A 68 4.72 -13.28 -19.81
C SER A 68 3.45 -13.70 -20.55
N LYS A 69 2.30 -13.04 -20.30
CA LYS A 69 1.02 -13.38 -20.92
C LYS A 69 0.72 -12.57 -22.17
N LEU A 70 1.09 -11.29 -22.19
CA LEU A 70 0.75 -10.36 -23.27
C LEU A 70 1.94 -10.06 -24.20
N GLY A 71 3.16 -10.45 -23.83
CA GLY A 71 4.37 -10.33 -24.66
C GLY A 71 5.09 -8.98 -24.55
N TYR A 72 4.49 -7.98 -23.92
CA TYR A 72 5.06 -6.65 -23.69
C TYR A 72 4.81 -6.21 -22.25
N PHE A 73 5.62 -5.28 -21.73
CA PHE A 73 5.36 -4.70 -20.41
C PHE A 73 4.14 -3.76 -20.47
N PRO A 74 3.40 -3.57 -19.36
CA PRO A 74 2.35 -2.56 -19.28
C PRO A 74 2.85 -1.22 -19.87
N PRO A 75 2.09 -0.60 -20.78
CA PRO A 75 2.43 0.73 -21.28
C PRO A 75 2.43 1.77 -20.15
N ASP A 76 3.38 2.69 -20.20
CA ASP A 76 3.43 3.89 -19.36
C ASP A 76 3.13 5.14 -20.20
N ASN A 77 3.26 6.32 -19.59
CA ASN A 77 3.21 7.58 -20.33
C ASN A 77 4.59 7.84 -20.99
N PRO A 78 4.72 7.74 -22.33
CA PRO A 78 6.00 7.86 -23.01
C PRO A 78 6.58 9.30 -23.00
N ALA A 79 5.72 10.30 -22.78
CA ALA A 79 6.09 11.73 -22.80
C ALA A 79 6.30 12.33 -21.40
N GLY A 80 6.06 11.55 -20.33
CA GLY A 80 5.94 12.07 -18.98
C GLY A 80 7.25 12.11 -18.19
N THR A 81 7.51 13.24 -17.53
CA THR A 81 8.30 13.23 -16.29
C THR A 81 7.49 12.51 -15.24
N LEU A 82 7.82 11.24 -14.96
CA LEU A 82 7.21 10.50 -13.86
C LEU A 82 7.55 11.18 -12.53
N THR A 83 6.59 11.92 -11.98
CA THR A 83 6.68 12.56 -10.67
C THR A 83 5.62 11.98 -9.75
N THR A 84 5.83 12.09 -8.44
CA THR A 84 4.83 11.72 -7.42
C THR A 84 3.58 12.62 -7.45
N THR A 85 3.47 13.54 -8.42
CA THR A 85 2.36 14.49 -8.58
C THR A 85 1.37 14.06 -9.66
N VAL A 86 1.77 13.17 -10.59
CA VAL A 86 0.92 12.68 -11.68
C VAL A 86 0.77 11.16 -11.55
N PRO A 87 -0.46 10.62 -11.46
CA PRO A 87 -0.69 9.19 -11.49
C PRO A 87 -0.38 8.60 -12.86
N ASN A 88 -0.21 7.29 -12.91
CA ASN A 88 -0.07 6.54 -14.16
C ASN A 88 -1.25 5.58 -14.32
N GLN A 89 -1.34 4.96 -15.50
CA GLN A 89 -2.44 4.05 -15.87
C GLN A 89 -2.27 2.61 -15.36
N ILE A 90 -1.24 2.31 -14.56
CA ILE A 90 -0.87 0.92 -14.23
C ILE A 90 -1.96 0.15 -13.48
N PHE A 91 -2.85 0.85 -12.75
CA PHE A 91 -4.01 0.24 -12.10
C PHE A 91 -4.89 -0.48 -13.12
N PHE A 92 -5.29 0.22 -14.19
CA PHE A 92 -6.15 -0.36 -15.24
C PHE A 92 -5.38 -1.34 -16.13
N GLU A 93 -4.09 -1.11 -16.37
CA GLU A 93 -3.28 -2.06 -17.14
C GLU A 93 -3.17 -3.41 -16.41
N LEU A 94 -2.82 -3.40 -15.13
CA LEU A 94 -2.63 -4.65 -14.40
C LEU A 94 -3.95 -5.29 -13.94
N GLY A 95 -4.98 -4.49 -13.63
CA GLY A 95 -6.31 -5.03 -13.29
C GLY A 95 -7.13 -5.46 -14.51
N GLY A 96 -6.78 -4.96 -15.69
CA GLY A 96 -7.57 -5.11 -16.91
C GLY A 96 -8.82 -4.24 -16.90
N ALA A 97 -9.32 -3.92 -18.09
CA ALA A 97 -10.53 -3.12 -18.24
C ALA A 97 -11.43 -3.62 -19.37
N THR A 98 -12.74 -3.50 -19.20
CA THR A 98 -13.64 -3.47 -20.34
C THR A 98 -13.75 -2.05 -20.89
N VAL A 99 -14.03 -1.90 -22.18
CA VAL A 99 -14.26 -0.59 -22.82
C VAL A 99 -15.69 -0.50 -23.34
N ASP A 100 -16.39 0.54 -22.90
CA ASP A 100 -17.64 0.98 -23.51
C ASP A 100 -17.31 1.98 -24.62
N ASN A 101 -17.43 1.53 -25.88
CA ASN A 101 -17.11 2.35 -27.05
C ASN A 101 -18.07 3.52 -27.25
N ALA A 102 -19.31 3.44 -26.77
CA ALA A 102 -20.28 4.52 -26.94
C ALA A 102 -19.87 5.76 -26.15
N THR A 103 -19.27 5.54 -24.97
CA THR A 103 -18.82 6.61 -24.07
C THR A 103 -17.31 6.77 -24.01
N SER A 104 -16.56 5.91 -24.71
CA SER A 104 -15.09 5.78 -24.59
C SER A 104 -14.65 5.63 -23.13
N THR A 105 -15.36 4.80 -22.37
CA THR A 105 -15.11 4.60 -20.93
C THR A 105 -14.46 3.26 -20.67
N PHE A 106 -13.31 3.28 -19.98
CA PHE A 106 -12.70 2.11 -19.40
C PHE A 106 -13.35 1.79 -18.05
N ILE A 107 -13.65 0.52 -17.82
CA ILE A 107 -14.31 0.01 -16.61
C ILE A 107 -13.45 -1.14 -16.09
N SER A 108 -13.03 -1.11 -14.83
CA SER A 108 -12.26 -2.21 -14.23
C SER A 108 -13.06 -3.52 -14.26
N LEU A 109 -12.39 -4.67 -14.23
CA LEU A 109 -13.07 -5.97 -14.33
C LEU A 109 -14.01 -6.26 -13.15
N ASN A 110 -13.80 -5.59 -12.01
CA ASN A 110 -14.72 -5.61 -10.87
C ASN A 110 -15.98 -4.75 -11.07
N GLY A 111 -16.04 -3.94 -12.13
CA GLY A 111 -17.17 -3.07 -12.50
C GLY A 111 -17.28 -1.73 -11.75
N LYS A 112 -16.38 -1.43 -10.81
CA LYS A 112 -16.49 -0.32 -9.85
C LYS A 112 -15.73 0.93 -10.27
N ASP A 113 -14.56 0.77 -10.88
CA ASP A 113 -13.67 1.88 -11.22
C ASP A 113 -13.85 2.23 -12.70
N ARG A 114 -14.06 3.51 -13.02
CA ARG A 114 -14.36 3.96 -14.39
C ARG A 114 -13.59 5.21 -14.74
N ILE A 115 -13.11 5.30 -15.98
CA ILE A 115 -12.49 6.52 -16.50
C ILE A 115 -12.72 6.64 -18.02
N THR A 116 -13.11 7.83 -18.48
CA THR A 116 -13.21 8.11 -19.92
C THR A 116 -11.82 8.29 -20.52
N LEU A 117 -11.66 8.04 -21.82
CA LEU A 117 -10.40 8.27 -22.52
C LEU A 117 -9.90 9.73 -22.36
N ALA A 118 -10.80 10.71 -22.47
CA ALA A 118 -10.46 12.12 -22.27
C ALA A 118 -9.94 12.41 -20.85
N ASN A 119 -10.57 11.81 -19.84
CA ASN A 119 -10.15 11.97 -18.44
C ASN A 119 -8.87 11.20 -18.15
N LEU A 120 -8.64 10.05 -18.80
CA LEU A 120 -7.39 9.29 -18.68
C LEU A 120 -6.19 10.12 -19.12
N GLY A 121 -6.27 10.76 -20.29
CA GLY A 121 -5.22 11.67 -20.76
C GLY A 121 -5.02 12.88 -19.84
N THR A 122 -6.11 13.42 -19.28
CA THR A 122 -6.03 14.54 -18.31
C THR A 122 -5.34 14.13 -17.01
N ALA A 123 -5.59 12.92 -16.50
CA ALA A 123 -5.06 12.45 -15.24
C ALA A 123 -3.63 11.89 -15.34
N THR A 124 -3.32 11.18 -16.43
CA THR A 124 -2.05 10.42 -16.60
C THR A 124 -1.08 11.05 -17.60
N GLY A 125 -1.52 12.11 -18.30
CA GLY A 125 -0.78 12.85 -19.30
C GLY A 125 -1.29 12.60 -20.72
N SER A 126 -1.24 13.65 -21.55
CA SER A 126 -1.91 13.67 -22.86
C SER A 126 -1.40 12.66 -23.88
N ALA A 127 -0.22 12.08 -23.66
CA ALA A 127 0.32 11.01 -24.51
C ALA A 127 -0.28 9.63 -24.20
N VAL A 128 -1.03 9.48 -23.11
CA VAL A 128 -1.77 8.26 -22.79
C VAL A 128 -3.08 8.26 -23.56
N THR A 129 -3.20 7.35 -24.52
CA THR A 129 -4.32 7.27 -25.46
C THR A 129 -5.23 6.06 -25.24
N GLY A 130 -5.00 5.29 -24.17
CA GLY A 130 -5.85 4.16 -23.82
C GLY A 130 -5.21 3.21 -22.82
N ILE A 131 -5.88 2.08 -22.62
CA ILE A 131 -5.43 0.95 -21.80
C ILE A 131 -5.21 -0.25 -22.73
N ALA A 132 -4.01 -0.79 -22.76
CA ALA A 132 -3.67 -1.90 -23.66
C ALA A 132 -4.29 -3.22 -23.22
N ASN A 133 -4.35 -3.50 -21.92
CA ASN A 133 -5.09 -4.64 -21.38
C ASN A 133 -6.59 -4.32 -21.25
N SER A 134 -7.23 -4.04 -22.40
CA SER A 134 -8.66 -3.80 -22.45
C SER A 134 -9.36 -4.45 -23.64
N SER A 135 -10.64 -4.75 -23.47
CA SER A 135 -11.49 -5.27 -24.55
C SER A 135 -12.95 -4.85 -24.36
N THR A 136 -13.80 -4.95 -25.38
CA THR A 136 -15.24 -4.61 -25.26
C THR A 136 -16.03 -5.59 -24.39
N SER A 137 -15.46 -6.75 -24.06
CA SER A 137 -16.09 -7.81 -23.27
C SER A 137 -15.11 -8.41 -22.28
N ALA A 138 -15.55 -8.69 -21.05
CA ALA A 138 -14.69 -9.31 -20.03
C ALA A 138 -14.24 -10.73 -20.45
N GLY A 139 -15.08 -11.46 -21.17
CA GLY A 139 -14.74 -12.77 -21.72
C GLY A 139 -13.98 -12.73 -23.05
N GLY A 140 -13.79 -11.53 -23.61
CA GLY A 140 -13.32 -11.35 -24.99
C GLY A 140 -14.45 -11.43 -26.00
N THR A 141 -14.05 -11.33 -27.27
CA THR A 141 -14.86 -11.54 -28.46
C THR A 141 -14.25 -12.65 -29.30
N ASP A 142 -14.94 -13.07 -30.36
CA ASP A 142 -14.44 -14.10 -31.27
C ASP A 142 -13.06 -13.76 -31.88
N ASP A 143 -12.76 -12.46 -32.03
CA ASP A 143 -11.52 -11.97 -32.63
C ASP A 143 -10.43 -11.58 -31.61
N LYS A 144 -10.79 -11.39 -30.33
CA LYS A 144 -9.87 -10.86 -29.30
C LYS A 144 -10.14 -11.47 -27.93
N ALA A 145 -9.07 -11.95 -27.29
CA ALA A 145 -9.14 -12.40 -25.91
C ALA A 145 -9.60 -11.26 -24.97
N GLY A 146 -10.28 -11.64 -23.90
CA GLY A 146 -10.68 -10.71 -22.85
C GLY A 146 -9.46 -10.15 -22.09
N PRO A 147 -9.65 -9.02 -21.40
CA PRO A 147 -8.64 -8.47 -20.51
C PRO A 147 -8.31 -9.46 -19.38
N LEU A 148 -7.05 -9.45 -18.94
CA LEU A 148 -6.56 -10.33 -17.88
C LEU A 148 -6.37 -9.56 -16.57
N ASP A 149 -6.69 -10.20 -15.45
CA ASP A 149 -6.43 -9.62 -14.14
C ASP A 149 -5.12 -10.15 -13.54
N PHE A 150 -4.10 -9.29 -13.48
CA PHE A 150 -2.79 -9.58 -12.90
C PHE A 150 -2.69 -9.15 -11.43
N LEU A 151 -3.68 -8.40 -10.92
CA LEU A 151 -3.74 -7.93 -9.54
C LEU A 151 -4.91 -8.52 -8.76
N LYS A 152 -5.67 -9.44 -9.37
CA LYS A 152 -6.84 -10.14 -8.84
C LYS A 152 -7.52 -9.33 -7.77
N ASP A 153 -8.26 -8.27 -8.08
CA ASP A 153 -8.70 -7.23 -7.12
C ASP A 153 -9.07 -7.72 -5.71
N SER A 154 -9.67 -8.91 -5.58
CA SER A 154 -9.82 -9.68 -4.32
C SER A 154 -8.57 -9.86 -3.45
N GLN A 155 -7.37 -9.71 -3.99
CA GLN A 155 -6.05 -9.91 -3.39
C GLN A 155 -5.42 -8.58 -2.97
N LEU A 156 -5.95 -7.46 -3.46
CA LEU A 156 -5.53 -6.13 -3.02
C LEU A 156 -6.07 -5.88 -1.61
N LYS A 157 -5.16 -5.60 -0.68
CA LYS A 157 -5.48 -5.29 0.71
C LYS A 157 -6.05 -3.88 0.80
N PRO A 158 -6.86 -3.60 1.84
CA PRO A 158 -7.21 -2.22 2.18
C PRO A 158 -5.96 -1.34 2.28
N GLY A 159 -5.94 -0.23 1.55
CA GLY A 159 -4.80 0.70 1.50
C GLY A 159 -3.75 0.41 0.43
N GLN A 160 -3.94 -0.58 -0.45
CA GLN A 160 -3.12 -0.76 -1.66
C GLN A 160 -3.70 -0.05 -2.89
N VAL A 161 -4.89 0.55 -2.74
CA VAL A 161 -5.58 1.35 -3.75
C VAL A 161 -6.07 2.64 -3.12
N ALA A 162 -6.06 3.71 -3.89
CA ALA A 162 -6.63 4.99 -3.47
C ALA A 162 -7.08 5.81 -4.68
N ASP A 163 -7.99 6.74 -4.44
CA ASP A 163 -8.43 7.69 -5.46
C ASP A 163 -7.51 8.90 -5.44
N TRP A 164 -7.15 9.39 -6.62
CA TRP A 164 -6.30 10.55 -6.80
C TRP A 164 -7.00 11.55 -7.70
N THR A 165 -7.17 12.79 -7.22
CA THR A 165 -7.71 13.89 -8.02
C THR A 165 -6.58 14.68 -8.67
N VAL A 166 -6.57 14.75 -10.01
CA VAL A 166 -5.65 15.58 -10.79
C VAL A 166 -6.46 16.40 -11.79
N ASN A 167 -6.29 17.73 -11.77
CA ASN A 167 -7.00 18.66 -12.64
C ASN A 167 -8.55 18.47 -12.63
N GLY A 168 -9.11 18.16 -11.46
CA GLY A 168 -10.55 17.90 -11.29
C GLY A 168 -11.02 16.51 -11.75
N VAL A 169 -10.12 15.65 -12.23
CA VAL A 169 -10.41 14.27 -12.62
C VAL A 169 -9.99 13.32 -11.50
N ASN A 170 -10.89 12.42 -11.10
CA ASN A 170 -10.58 11.35 -10.18
C ASN A 170 -10.12 10.10 -10.94
N LEU A 171 -8.99 9.54 -10.51
CA LEU A 171 -8.45 8.29 -11.04
C LEU A 171 -8.12 7.34 -9.89
N ARG A 172 -8.60 6.09 -10.00
CA ARG A 172 -8.18 5.01 -9.12
C ARG A 172 -6.73 4.65 -9.41
N SER A 173 -5.88 4.69 -8.38
CA SER A 173 -4.44 4.47 -8.47
C SER A 173 -3.98 3.37 -7.50
N LEU A 174 -2.94 2.63 -7.89
CA LEU A 174 -2.22 1.73 -6.98
C LEU A 174 -1.30 2.54 -6.07
N VAL A 175 -1.37 2.25 -4.78
CA VAL A 175 -0.56 2.90 -3.74
C VAL A 175 0.09 1.84 -2.85
N CYS A 176 1.17 2.22 -2.17
CA CYS A 176 1.77 1.34 -1.17
C CYS A 176 1.04 1.48 0.17
N SER A 177 0.63 0.38 0.78
CA SER A 177 -0.05 0.44 2.09
C SER A 177 0.88 0.85 3.23
N ALA A 178 2.19 0.88 2.99
CA ALA A 178 3.14 1.43 3.92
C ALA A 178 2.89 2.93 4.07
N GLY A 179 2.44 3.32 5.26
CA GLY A 179 2.03 4.69 5.54
C GLY A 179 3.10 5.73 5.21
N TRP A 180 2.63 6.90 4.78
CA TRP A 180 3.44 8.07 4.47
C TRP A 180 3.18 9.18 5.48
N THR A 181 4.22 9.90 5.88
CA THR A 181 4.14 10.94 6.92
C THR A 181 4.38 12.38 6.42
N GLY A 182 4.52 12.59 5.10
CA GLY A 182 4.55 13.91 4.47
C GLY A 182 3.22 14.31 3.80
N SER A 183 3.26 15.24 2.85
CA SER A 183 2.13 15.58 1.95
C SER A 183 2.47 15.24 0.51
N ILE A 184 1.50 14.72 -0.24
CA ILE A 184 1.55 14.61 -1.70
C ILE A 184 0.30 15.27 -2.30
N ALA A 185 0.20 15.30 -3.63
CA ALA A 185 -0.95 15.85 -4.37
C ALA A 185 -2.30 15.31 -3.86
N SER A 186 -3.34 16.13 -4.01
CA SER A 186 -4.66 15.95 -3.39
C SER A 186 -5.33 14.61 -3.75
N SER A 187 -5.44 13.73 -2.76
CA SER A 187 -6.52 12.73 -2.71
C SER A 187 -7.86 13.44 -2.51
N PRO A 188 -8.98 12.95 -3.09
CA PRO A 188 -10.32 13.50 -2.82
C PRO A 188 -10.66 13.54 -1.32
N SER A 189 -10.06 12.65 -0.53
CA SER A 189 -10.29 12.54 0.91
C SER A 189 -9.25 13.26 1.78
N GLY A 190 -8.30 13.99 1.19
CA GLY A 190 -7.18 14.62 1.91
C GLY A 190 -6.19 13.62 2.51
N SER A 191 -6.34 12.33 2.21
CA SER A 191 -5.44 11.27 2.64
C SER A 191 -4.10 11.36 1.92
N THR A 192 -2.99 11.14 2.62
CA THR A 192 -1.71 11.08 1.94
C THR A 192 -1.57 9.79 1.13
N LEU A 193 -1.20 9.90 -0.16
CA LEU A 193 -0.99 8.76 -1.03
C LEU A 193 0.50 8.45 -1.21
N THR A 194 0.75 7.19 -1.55
CA THR A 194 2.08 6.59 -1.78
C THR A 194 2.05 5.90 -3.14
N PRO A 195 1.84 6.65 -4.23
CA PRO A 195 1.55 6.05 -5.52
C PRO A 195 2.74 5.24 -6.03
N TRP A 196 2.45 4.08 -6.59
CA TRP A 196 3.44 3.33 -7.36
C TRP A 196 3.78 4.10 -8.62
N GLN A 197 5.08 4.33 -8.80
CA GLN A 197 5.66 4.97 -9.98
C GLN A 197 6.26 3.88 -10.86
N TYR A 198 6.04 4.00 -12.17
CA TYR A 198 6.38 2.95 -13.11
C TYR A 198 6.80 3.52 -14.46
N ARG A 199 7.90 2.99 -15.01
CA ARG A 199 8.44 3.34 -16.33
C ARG A 199 8.86 2.10 -17.11
N SER A 200 8.35 1.93 -18.32
CA SER A 200 8.75 0.85 -19.24
C SER A 200 9.21 1.33 -20.61
N THR A 201 8.73 2.48 -21.10
CA THR A 201 9.13 3.01 -22.41
C THR A 201 10.60 3.43 -22.43
N SER A 202 11.12 3.99 -21.34
CA SER A 202 12.50 4.48 -21.25
C SER A 202 13.08 4.37 -19.84
N PRO A 203 13.21 3.14 -19.29
CA PRO A 203 13.75 2.93 -17.95
C PRO A 203 15.19 3.45 -17.86
N VAL A 204 15.49 4.15 -16.76
CA VAL A 204 16.78 4.78 -16.51
C VAL A 204 17.69 3.82 -15.75
N ASN A 205 17.13 3.06 -14.80
CA ASN A 205 17.91 2.24 -13.88
C ASN A 205 17.98 0.78 -14.36
N ASN A 206 16.87 0.23 -14.85
CA ASN A 206 16.75 -1.13 -15.34
C ASN A 206 16.55 -1.17 -16.86
N ARG A 207 17.63 -0.92 -17.61
CA ARG A 207 17.60 -0.89 -19.09
C ARG A 207 17.17 -2.25 -19.66
N GLY A 208 16.16 -2.23 -20.54
CA GLY A 208 15.61 -3.43 -21.18
C GLY A 208 14.47 -4.11 -20.41
N THR A 209 14.13 -3.62 -19.20
CA THR A 209 12.95 -4.05 -18.46
C THR A 209 12.06 -2.86 -18.10
N PHE A 210 11.95 -2.52 -16.82
CA PHE A 210 11.15 -1.40 -16.32
C PHE A 210 11.71 -0.91 -14.99
N ASP A 211 11.51 0.37 -14.73
CA ASP A 211 11.73 0.99 -13.42
C ASP A 211 10.39 0.98 -12.66
N LEU A 212 10.39 0.43 -11.45
CA LEU A 212 9.26 0.46 -10.54
C LEU A 212 9.74 0.95 -9.18
N TRP A 213 9.05 1.95 -8.62
CA TRP A 213 9.38 2.45 -7.31
C TRP A 213 8.20 3.07 -6.59
N VAL A 214 8.38 3.26 -5.28
CA VAL A 214 7.54 4.11 -4.45
C VAL A 214 8.44 4.93 -3.55
N ASP A 215 8.11 6.21 -3.42
CA ASP A 215 8.74 7.09 -2.46
C ASP A 215 7.90 7.05 -1.17
N ILE A 216 8.56 7.00 -0.02
CA ILE A 216 7.90 7.00 1.30
C ILE A 216 8.65 7.94 2.23
N TYR A 217 7.96 8.91 2.79
CA TYR A 217 8.54 9.81 3.78
C TYR A 217 8.68 9.12 5.15
N LEU A 218 9.91 8.94 5.62
CA LEU A 218 10.26 8.29 6.88
C LEU A 218 11.36 9.08 7.59
N ASP A 219 11.18 9.33 8.88
CA ASP A 219 12.20 9.95 9.74
C ASP A 219 12.78 11.26 9.16
N GLY A 220 11.92 12.09 8.55
CA GLY A 220 12.30 13.38 7.98
C GLY A 220 12.95 13.32 6.60
N LYS A 221 12.97 12.14 5.95
CA LYS A 221 13.60 11.91 4.65
C LYS A 221 12.71 11.10 3.72
N THR A 222 12.77 11.38 2.43
CA THR A 222 12.12 10.55 1.41
C THR A 222 12.96 9.31 1.15
N ASN A 223 12.39 8.13 1.40
CA ASN A 223 13.01 6.84 1.17
C ASN A 223 12.37 6.21 -0.07
N ARG A 224 13.15 6.03 -1.13
CA ARG A 224 12.74 5.34 -2.35
C ARG A 224 12.96 3.84 -2.24
N PHE A 225 11.90 3.08 -2.38
CA PHE A 225 11.94 1.63 -2.55
C PHE A 225 11.77 1.33 -4.03
N SER A 226 12.69 0.57 -4.62
CA SER A 226 12.73 0.38 -6.07
C SER A 226 13.22 -1.00 -6.49
N ASN A 227 12.88 -1.42 -7.70
CA ASN A 227 13.31 -2.71 -8.27
C ASN A 227 14.75 -2.71 -8.82
N TRP A 228 15.51 -1.62 -8.67
CA TRP A 228 16.93 -1.55 -9.05
C TRP A 228 17.88 -1.46 -7.84
N SER A 229 17.34 -1.33 -6.62
CA SER A 229 18.15 -1.20 -5.40
C SER A 229 17.64 -2.12 -4.30
N LYS A 230 18.54 -2.93 -3.72
CA LYS A 230 18.21 -3.81 -2.59
C LYS A 230 17.92 -3.06 -1.29
N THR A 231 18.37 -1.81 -1.19
CA THR A 231 18.19 -0.97 -0.01
C THR A 231 17.47 0.33 -0.38
N PRO A 232 16.60 0.87 0.49
CA PRO A 232 15.92 2.13 0.21
C PRO A 232 16.93 3.26 0.00
N GLN A 233 16.75 4.03 -1.07
CA GLN A 233 17.61 5.17 -1.40
C GLN A 233 17.03 6.44 -0.78
N ILE A 234 17.87 7.27 -0.17
CA ILE A 234 17.43 8.60 0.27
C ILE A 234 17.41 9.51 -0.94
N VAL A 235 16.24 10.06 -1.25
CA VAL A 235 16.06 11.03 -2.33
C VAL A 235 15.82 12.42 -1.75
N PRO A 236 16.29 13.48 -2.44
CA PRO A 236 16.07 14.87 -2.02
C PRO A 236 14.59 15.24 -1.85
#